data_AF-A0A0A1MPP3-F1
#
_entry.id   AF-A0A0A1MPP3-F1
#
_cell.length_a   1.000
_cell.length_b   1.000
_cell.length_c   1.000
_cell.angle_alpha   90.00
_cell.angle_beta   90.00
_cell.angle_gamma   90.00
#
_symmetry.space_group_name_H-M   'P 1'
#
loop_
_entity.id
_entity.type
_entity.pdbx_description
1 polymer ?
#
loop_
_entity_poly.entity_id
_entity_poly.type
_entity_poly.pdbx_seq_one_letter_code
_entity_poly.pdbx_strand_id
1 'polypeptide(L)' 'MDKKSLFMEIEQCRQEMLALSEEHGLDSEPVLSTSEKLDALIFAYLKKTS' A
#
# COMPACT_ATOMS: atom_id res chain seq x y z
N MET A 1 10.24 7.07 10.49
CA MET A 1 10.30 7.14 9.01
C MET A 1 10.23 8.57 8.53
N ASP A 2 11.14 8.93 7.64
CA ASP A 2 11.05 10.13 6.84
C ASP A 2 10.10 9.93 5.65
N LYS A 3 9.81 11.03 4.95
CA LYS A 3 8.83 11.08 3.86
C LYS A 3 9.25 10.22 2.65
N LYS A 4 10.56 10.09 2.40
CA LYS A 4 11.08 9.28 1.28
C LYS A 4 10.92 7.79 1.57
N SER A 5 11.17 7.36 2.81
CA SER A 5 10.92 5.96 3.22
C SER A 5 9.45 5.57 3.05
N LEU A 6 8.52 6.41 3.51
CA LEU A 6 7.09 6.14 3.36
C LEU A 6 6.67 6.06 1.89
N PHE A 7 7.20 6.93 1.04
CA PHE A 7 6.91 6.89 -0.39
C PHE A 7 7.39 5.58 -1.03
N MET A 8 8.58 5.10 -0.68
CA MET A 8 9.09 3.81 -1.19
C MET A 8 8.23 2.63 -0.71
N GLU A 9 7.78 2.64 0.54
CA GLU A 9 6.91 1.59 1.07
C GLU A 9 5.53 1.61 0.42
N ILE A 10 4.98 2.78 0.10
CA ILE A 10 3.74 2.91 -0.67
C ILE A 10 3.91 2.27 -2.05
N GLU A 11 4.99 2.58 -2.77
CA GLU A 11 5.23 1.97 -4.10
C GLU A 11 5.45 0.46 -4.02
N GLN A 12 6.18 -0.02 -3.02
CA GLN A 12 6.34 -1.46 -2.81
C GLN A 12 5.00 -2.14 -2.52
N CYS A 13 4.22 -1.59 -1.58
CA CYS A 13 2.91 -2.13 -1.22
C CYS A 13 1.93 -2.10 -2.41
N ARG A 14 2.03 -1.08 -3.28
CA ARG A 14 1.26 -0.99 -4.52
C ARG A 14 1.63 -2.09 -5.52
N GLN A 15 2.92 -2.37 -5.70
CA GLN A 15 3.37 -3.45 -6.59
C GLN A 15 2.95 -4.83 -6.06
N GLU A 16 3.04 -5.05 -4.75
CA GLU A 16 2.56 -6.28 -4.09
C GLU A 16 1.05 -6.46 -4.32
N MET A 17 0.25 -5.40 -4.14
CA MET A 17 -1.19 -5.45 -4.37
C MET A 17 -1.55 -5.79 -5.82
N LEU A 18 -0.82 -5.22 -6.80
CA LEU A 18 -1.03 -5.52 -8.21
C LEU A 18 -0.73 -6.98 -8.53
N ALA A 19 0.41 -7.51 -8.08
CA ALA A 19 0.77 -8.91 -8.27
C ALA A 19 -0.25 -9.86 -7.63
N LEU A 20 -0.68 -9.58 -6.40
CA LEU A 20 -1.70 -10.36 -5.71
C LEU A 20 -3.06 -10.28 -6.42
N SER A 21 -3.40 -9.13 -7.01
CA SER A 21 -4.66 -8.96 -7.75
C SER A 21 -4.68 -9.73 -9.06
N GLU A 22 -3.53 -9.86 -9.72
CA GLU A 22 -3.37 -10.68 -10.92
C GLU A 22 -3.44 -12.18 -10.58
N GLU A 23 -2.91 -12.59 -9.43
CA GLU A 23 -2.87 -14.01 -9.01
C GLU A 23 -4.19 -14.50 -8.40
N HIS A 24 -4.80 -13.72 -7.52
CA HIS A 24 -5.91 -14.16 -6.67
C HIS A 24 -7.24 -13.45 -6.97
N GLY A 25 -7.22 -12.41 -7.80
CA GLY A 25 -8.37 -11.54 -8.05
C GLY A 25 -8.56 -10.45 -6.99
N LEU A 26 -9.31 -9.41 -7.36
CA LEU A 26 -9.41 -8.17 -6.60
C LEU A 26 -10.09 -8.32 -5.22
N ASP A 27 -11.01 -9.27 -5.10
CA ASP A 27 -11.80 -9.49 -3.87
C ASP A 27 -11.16 -10.51 -2.92
N SER A 28 -9.93 -10.95 -3.24
CA SER A 28 -9.22 -11.93 -2.42
C SER A 28 -8.71 -11.29 -1.13
N GLU A 29 -8.73 -12.06 -0.04
CA GLU A 29 -8.25 -11.62 1.27
C GLU A 29 -6.81 -11.03 1.25
N PRO A 30 -5.85 -11.59 0.49
CA PRO A 30 -4.52 -10.99 0.35
C PRO A 30 -4.55 -9.59 -0.28
N VAL A 31 -5.39 -9.38 -1.30
CA VAL A 31 -5.52 -8.07 -1.97
C VAL A 31 -6.20 -7.06 -1.07
N LEU A 32 -7.28 -7.46 -0.38
CA LEU A 32 -7.98 -6.60 0.59
C LEU A 32 -7.06 -6.18 1.74
N SER A 33 -6.31 -7.12 2.32
CA SER A 33 -5.34 -6.82 3.38
C SER A 33 -4.22 -5.89 2.90
N THR A 34 -3.75 -6.08 1.67
CA THR A 34 -2.72 -5.21 1.07
C THR A 34 -3.27 -3.81 0.76
N SER A 35 -4.54 -3.70 0.38
CA SER A 35 -5.23 -2.42 0.19
C SER A 35 -5.34 -1.64 1.49
N GLU A 36 -5.75 -2.28 2.59
CA GLU A 36 -5.82 -1.63 3.92
C GLU A 36 -4.45 -1.11 4.38
N LYS A 37 -3.40 -1.89 4.13
CA LYS A 37 -2.02 -1.49 4.41
C LYS A 37 -1.58 -0.30 3.56
N LEU A 38 -1.94 -0.28 2.27
CA LEU A 38 -1.64 0.83 1.36
C LEU A 38 -2.30 2.13 1.82
N ASP A 39 -3.58 2.07 2.23
CA ASP A 39 -4.31 3.22 2.77
C ASP A 39 -3.66 3.78 4.03
N ALA A 40 -3.25 2.92 4.96
CA ALA A 40 -2.56 3.33 6.18
C ALA A 40 -1.22 4.05 5.88
N LEU A 41 -0.46 3.56 4.90
CA LEU A 41 0.80 4.17 4.47
C LEU A 41 0.57 5.54 3.80
N ILE A 42 -0.44 5.64 2.94
CA ILE A 42 -0.84 6.92 2.29
C ILE A 42 -1.26 7.93 3.36
N PHE A 43 -2.09 7.52 4.33
CA PHE A 43 -2.50 8.39 5.42
C PHE A 43 -1.31 8.88 6.25
N ALA A 44 -0.36 7.99 6.60
CA ALA A 44 0.85 8.35 7.33
C ALA A 44 1.74 9.33 6.53
N TYR A 45 1.82 9.16 5.22
CA TYR A 45 2.52 10.08 4.32
C TYR A 45 1.84 11.45 4.28
N LEU A 46 0.52 11.51 4.10
CA LEU A 46 -0.26 12.74 4.07
C LEU A 46 -0.20 13.51 5.40
N LYS A 47 -0.27 12.80 6.53
CA LYS A 47 -0.16 13.41 7.86
C LYS A 47 1.19 14.08 8.11
N LYS A 48 2.26 13.61 7.46
CA LYS A 48 3.58 14.27 7.50
C LYS A 48 3.71 15.47 6.55
N THR A 49 2.73 15.69 5.69
CA THR A 49 2.68 16.86 4.80
C THR A 49 1.82 18.00 5.32
N SER A 50 1.06 17.79 6.41
CA SER A 50 0.44 18.85 7.22
C SER A 50 1.37 19.32 8.32
#